data_AF-A0A0G0UAP2-F1
#
_entry.id   AF-A0A0G0UAP2-F1
#
_cell.length_a   1.000
_cell.length_b   1.000
_cell.length_c   1.000
_cell.angle_alpha   90.00
_cell.angle_beta   90.00
_cell.angle_gamma   90.00
#
_symmetry.space_group_name_H-M   'P 1'
#
loop_
_entity.id
_entity.type
_entity.pdbx_description
1 polymer ?
#
loop_
_entity_poly.entity_id
_entity_poly.type
_entity_poly.pdbx_seq_one_letter_code
_entity_poly.pdbx_strand_id
1 'polypeptide(L)'
;MSTIMQSFEARELKKRPFIIKIADSLTSFFGSIWFLVVNILFFGFWVAFASFDPFPYSLLTMILSIEAIFLTIVVLISQQRQSHISTIREEIDMQINRISEKEITKILTILKKIADRQGIKTEDKELDEMLKVLEVSYIERQLEKQLDK
;
A
#
# COMPACT_ATOMS: atom_id res chain seq x y z
N MET A 1 11.07 -5.23 10.46
CA MET A 1 9.89 -4.69 9.74
C MET A 1 8.92 -5.78 9.26
N SER A 2 9.36 -6.82 8.52
CA SER A 2 8.43 -7.84 7.98
C SER A 2 7.68 -8.64 9.07
N THR A 3 8.32 -8.94 10.20
CA THR A 3 7.69 -9.69 11.30
C THR A 3 6.59 -8.88 12.02
N ILE A 4 6.72 -7.55 12.08
CA ILE A 4 5.73 -6.67 12.71
C ILE A 4 4.50 -6.54 11.81
N MET A 5 4.71 -6.36 10.50
CA MET A 5 3.64 -6.33 9.49
C MET A 5 2.86 -7.64 9.45
N GLN A 6 3.56 -8.78 9.48
CA GLN A 6 2.95 -10.11 9.57
C GLN A 6 2.14 -10.29 10.87
N SER A 7 2.57 -9.71 11.99
CA SER A 7 1.84 -9.80 13.26
C SER A 7 0.56 -8.95 13.30
N PHE A 8 0.50 -7.87 12.51
CA PHE A 8 -0.69 -7.06 12.31
C PHE A 8 -1.68 -7.76 11.35
N GLU A 9 -1.18 -8.26 10.20
CA GLU A 9 -1.99 -9.05 9.27
C GLU A 9 -2.57 -10.31 9.93
N ALA A 10 -1.79 -11.00 10.78
CA ALA A 10 -2.22 -12.20 11.50
C ALA A 10 -3.31 -11.92 12.55
N ARG A 11 -3.39 -10.71 13.12
CA ARG A 11 -4.45 -10.32 14.07
C ARG A 11 -5.74 -9.91 13.35
N GLU A 12 -5.62 -9.25 12.20
CA GLU A 12 -6.74 -8.92 11.31
C GLU A 12 -7.35 -10.16 10.64
N LEU A 13 -6.52 -11.18 10.32
CA LEU A 13 -6.96 -12.45 9.71
C LEU A 13 -7.98 -13.23 10.54
N LYS A 14 -8.04 -13.02 11.87
CA LYS A 14 -9.01 -13.69 12.76
C LYS A 14 -10.42 -13.12 12.72
N LYS A 15 -10.63 -11.92 12.16
CA LYS A 15 -11.96 -11.27 12.04
C LYS A 15 -12.38 -10.99 10.60
N ARG A 16 -11.71 -11.57 9.61
CA ARG A 16 -12.10 -11.36 8.20
C ARG A 16 -13.46 -12.01 7.92
N PRO A 17 -14.48 -11.25 7.49
CA PRO A 17 -15.70 -11.84 6.96
C PRO A 17 -15.34 -12.80 5.82
N PHE A 18 -16.07 -13.91 5.74
CA PHE A 18 -15.86 -15.00 4.77
C PHE A 18 -15.64 -14.49 3.33
N ILE A 19 -16.31 -13.39 2.97
CA ILE A 19 -16.21 -12.68 1.70
C ILE A 19 -14.77 -12.25 1.36
N ILE A 20 -13.97 -11.80 2.35
CA ILE A 20 -12.59 -11.36 2.08
C ILE A 20 -11.67 -12.55 1.81
N LYS A 21 -11.88 -13.69 2.48
CA LYS A 21 -11.12 -14.93 2.18
C LYS A 21 -11.43 -15.43 0.77
N ILE A 22 -12.69 -15.37 0.37
CA ILE A 22 -13.10 -15.67 -0.99
C ILE A 22 -12.45 -14.70 -1.97
N ALA A 23 -12.52 -13.38 -1.73
CA ALA A 23 -11.93 -12.38 -2.60
C ALA A 23 -10.42 -12.56 -2.79
N ASP A 24 -9.69 -12.91 -1.72
CA ASP A 24 -8.25 -13.18 -1.77
C ASP A 24 -7.93 -14.44 -2.58
N SER A 25 -8.72 -15.51 -2.38
CA SER A 25 -8.58 -16.74 -3.15
C SER A 25 -8.91 -16.54 -4.62
N LEU A 26 -9.97 -15.78 -4.93
CA LEU A 26 -10.37 -15.43 -6.29
C LEU A 26 -9.31 -14.57 -6.96
N THR A 27 -8.79 -13.54 -6.27
CA THR A 27 -7.74 -12.67 -6.80
C THR A 27 -6.48 -13.47 -7.15
N SER A 28 -6.06 -14.39 -6.28
CA SER A 28 -4.92 -15.26 -6.55
C SER A 28 -5.17 -16.24 -7.69
N PHE A 29 -6.40 -16.72 -7.84
CA PHE A 29 -6.79 -17.64 -8.91
C PHE A 29 -6.85 -16.94 -10.27
N PHE A 30 -7.50 -15.78 -10.35
CA PHE A 30 -7.63 -14.99 -11.58
C PHE A 30 -6.33 -14.31 -12.01
N GLY A 31 -5.43 -13.99 -11.06
CA GLY A 31 -4.08 -13.51 -11.36
C GLY A 31 -3.11 -14.59 -11.84
N SER A 32 -3.52 -15.87 -11.85
CA SER A 32 -2.65 -16.98 -12.23
C SER A 32 -2.64 -17.22 -13.74
N ILE A 33 -1.46 -17.49 -14.28
CA ILE A 33 -1.29 -17.90 -15.70
C ILE A 33 -2.10 -19.17 -16.02
N TRP A 34 -2.38 -20.00 -15.00
CA TRP A 34 -3.17 -21.21 -15.15
C TRP A 34 -4.62 -20.93 -15.54
N PHE A 35 -5.24 -19.91 -14.93
CA PHE A 35 -6.63 -19.53 -15.25
C PHE A 35 -6.76 -19.06 -16.70
N LEU A 36 -5.78 -18.32 -17.19
CA LEU A 36 -5.70 -17.89 -18.58
C LEU A 36 -5.62 -19.10 -19.53
N VAL A 37 -4.75 -20.07 -19.24
CA VAL A 37 -4.58 -21.28 -20.07
C VAL A 37 -5.87 -22.10 -20.11
N VAL A 38 -6.52 -22.32 -18.96
CA VAL A 38 -7.79 -23.05 -18.90
C VAL A 38 -8.87 -22.37 -19.74
N ASN A 39 -8.96 -21.04 -19.66
CA ASN A 39 -9.90 -20.25 -20.46
C ASN A 39 -9.63 -20.40 -21.97
N ILE A 40 -8.38 -20.25 -22.40
CA ILE A 40 -7.99 -20.41 -23.81
C ILE A 40 -8.34 -21.81 -24.32
N LEU A 41 -8.08 -22.86 -23.53
CA LEU A 41 -8.46 -24.22 -23.88
C LEU A 41 -9.97 -24.42 -23.94
N PHE A 42 -10.71 -23.84 -23.00
CA PHE A 42 -12.18 -23.88 -22.98
C PHE A 42 -12.78 -23.21 -24.21
N PHE A 43 -12.35 -22.00 -24.56
CA PHE A 43 -12.81 -21.31 -25.78
C PHE A 43 -12.37 -22.03 -27.04
N GLY A 44 -11.12 -22.51 -27.10
CA GLY A 44 -10.61 -23.28 -28.23
C GLY A 44 -11.40 -24.56 -28.46
N PHE A 45 -11.74 -25.27 -27.38
CA PHE A 45 -12.61 -26.44 -27.43
C PHE A 45 -14.03 -26.06 -27.89
N TRP A 46 -14.63 -25.02 -27.32
CA TRP A 46 -15.98 -24.60 -27.68
C TRP A 46 -16.11 -24.25 -29.18
N VAL A 47 -15.13 -23.50 -29.71
CA VAL A 47 -15.08 -23.14 -31.13
C VAL A 47 -14.83 -24.37 -32.02
N ALA A 48 -14.03 -25.34 -31.58
CA ALA A 48 -13.84 -26.59 -32.30
C ALA A 48 -15.13 -27.44 -32.37
N PHE A 49 -15.99 -27.35 -31.36
CA PHE A 49 -17.30 -28.01 -31.29
C PHE A 49 -18.46 -27.06 -31.67
N ALA A 50 -18.28 -26.30 -32.77
CA ALA A 50 -19.22 -25.31 -33.30
C ALA A 50 -20.64 -25.85 -33.64
N SER A 51 -20.88 -27.16 -33.56
CA SER A 51 -22.22 -27.75 -33.76
C SER A 51 -23.21 -27.38 -32.65
N PHE A 52 -22.73 -27.01 -31.45
CA PHE A 52 -23.60 -26.64 -30.32
C PHE A 52 -24.01 -25.15 -30.32
N ASP A 53 -23.22 -24.26 -30.92
CA ASP A 53 -23.51 -22.82 -31.02
C ASP A 53 -23.05 -22.32 -32.40
N PRO A 54 -23.94 -22.31 -33.41
CA PRO A 54 -23.61 -21.81 -34.73
C PRO A 54 -23.19 -20.34 -34.68
N PHE A 55 -22.36 -19.93 -35.65
CA PHE A 55 -22.03 -18.52 -35.85
C PHE A 55 -23.33 -17.70 -35.90
N PRO A 56 -23.56 -16.75 -34.98
CA PRO A 56 -22.60 -15.83 -34.36
C PRO A 56 -22.16 -16.12 -32.90
N TYR A 57 -22.27 -17.35 -32.39
CA TYR A 57 -21.84 -17.73 -31.02
C TYR A 57 -22.51 -16.91 -29.90
N SER A 58 -23.84 -16.86 -29.91
CA SER A 58 -24.59 -15.97 -29.01
C SER A 58 -24.49 -16.40 -27.54
N LEU A 59 -24.39 -17.71 -27.26
CA LEU A 59 -24.31 -18.22 -25.89
C LEU A 59 -22.92 -17.97 -25.30
N LEU A 60 -21.87 -18.23 -26.08
CA LEU A 60 -20.49 -17.96 -25.66
C LEU A 60 -20.29 -16.48 -25.35
N THR A 61 -20.82 -15.58 -26.18
CA THR A 61 -20.72 -14.13 -25.99
C THR A 61 -21.43 -13.66 -24.71
N MET A 62 -22.59 -14.24 -24.40
CA MET A 62 -23.34 -13.93 -23.17
C MET A 62 -22.57 -14.37 -21.92
N ILE A 63 -22.05 -15.59 -21.91
CA ILE A 63 -21.27 -16.13 -20.78
C ILE A 63 -19.99 -15.31 -20.56
N LEU A 64 -19.26 -15.01 -21.63
CA LEU A 64 -18.07 -14.15 -21.60
C LEU A 64 -18.35 -12.77 -21.02
N SER A 65 -19.49 -12.17 -21.36
CA SER A 65 -19.86 -10.84 -20.86
C SER A 65 -20.06 -10.85 -19.34
N ILE A 66 -20.71 -11.90 -18.82
CA ILE A 66 -20.90 -12.07 -17.37
C ILE A 66 -19.55 -12.35 -16.68
N GLU A 67 -18.72 -13.20 -17.28
CA GLU A 67 -17.38 -13.50 -16.76
C GLU A 67 -16.51 -12.23 -16.70
N ALA A 68 -16.54 -11.38 -17.72
CA ALA A 68 -15.79 -10.13 -17.75
C ALA A 68 -16.23 -9.15 -16.64
N ILE A 69 -17.54 -9.02 -16.39
CA ILE A 69 -18.06 -8.20 -15.28
C ILE A 69 -17.57 -8.75 -13.95
N PHE A 70 -17.62 -10.08 -13.77
CA PHE A 70 -17.16 -10.73 -12.54
C PHE A 70 -15.67 -10.50 -12.28
N LEU A 71 -14.83 -10.69 -13.31
CA LEU A 71 -13.39 -10.42 -13.24
C LEU A 71 -13.11 -8.96 -12.89
N THR A 72 -13.84 -8.02 -13.51
CA THR A 72 -13.67 -6.59 -13.25
C THR A 72 -13.97 -6.23 -11.80
N ILE A 73 -15.05 -6.78 -11.22
CA ILE A 73 -15.40 -6.54 -9.82
C ILE A 73 -14.32 -7.10 -8.88
N VAL A 74 -13.83 -8.31 -9.13
CA VAL A 74 -12.77 -8.91 -8.31
C VAL A 74 -11.48 -8.09 -8.39
N VAL A 75 -11.10 -7.65 -9.60
CA VAL A 75 -9.94 -6.77 -9.81
C VAL A 75 -10.13 -5.45 -9.07
N LEU A 76 -11.31 -4.83 -9.15
CA LEU A 76 -11.61 -3.56 -8.47
C LEU A 76 -11.51 -3.69 -6.95
N ILE A 77 -12.03 -4.79 -6.37
CA ILE A 77 -11.89 -5.08 -4.93
C ILE A 77 -10.42 -5.23 -4.55
N SER A 78 -9.64 -5.97 -5.36
CA SER A 78 -8.20 -6.14 -5.14
C SER A 78 -7.45 -4.80 -5.21
N GLN A 79 -7.78 -3.96 -6.19
CA GLN A 79 -7.20 -2.62 -6.36
C GLN A 79 -7.52 -1.70 -5.19
N GLN A 80 -8.79 -1.64 -4.75
CA GLN A 80 -9.20 -0.82 -3.61
C GLN A 80 -8.47 -1.22 -2.34
N ARG A 81 -8.32 -2.53 -2.11
CA ARG A 81 -7.57 -3.07 -0.97
C ARG A 81 -6.09 -2.68 -1.02
N GLN A 82 -5.45 -2.84 -2.18
CA GLN A 82 -4.05 -2.47 -2.36
C GLN A 82 -3.82 -0.96 -2.17
N SER A 83 -4.73 -0.13 -2.68
CA SER A 83 -4.72 1.32 -2.51
C SER A 83 -4.77 1.71 -1.03
N HIS A 84 -5.69 1.14 -0.26
CA HIS A 84 -5.80 1.39 1.18
C HIS A 84 -4.53 0.98 1.96
N ILE A 85 -3.92 -0.15 1.61
CA ILE A 85 -2.65 -0.59 2.20
C ILE A 85 -1.51 0.38 1.85
N SER A 86 -1.46 0.87 0.60
CA SER A 86 -0.47 1.87 0.17
C SER A 86 -0.59 3.15 0.98
N THR A 87 -1.79 3.68 1.16
CA THR A 87 -2.03 4.90 1.93
C THR A 87 -1.54 4.76 3.38
N ILE A 88 -1.88 3.66 4.06
CA ILE A 88 -1.39 3.41 5.43
C ILE A 88 0.14 3.35 5.47
N ARG A 89 0.75 2.67 4.50
CA ARG A 89 2.21 2.56 4.43
C ARG A 89 2.85 3.94 4.25
N GLU A 90 2.32 4.77 3.37
CA GLU A 90 2.79 6.14 3.14
C GLU A 90 2.68 7.01 4.41
N GLU A 91 1.56 6.90 5.15
CA GLU A 91 1.38 7.62 6.42
C GLU A 91 2.39 7.17 7.50
N ILE A 92 2.67 5.86 7.58
CA ILE A 92 3.66 5.31 8.51
C ILE A 92 5.06 5.78 8.11
N ASP A 93 5.42 5.67 6.83
CA ASP A 93 6.73 6.07 6.31
C ASP A 93 6.97 7.57 6.55
N MET A 94 5.94 8.41 6.37
CA MET A 94 6.01 9.85 6.69
C MET A 94 6.27 10.10 8.19
N GLN A 95 5.61 9.36 9.07
CA GLN A 95 5.80 9.49 10.53
C GLN A 95 7.20 9.04 10.95
N ILE A 96 7.68 7.91 10.42
CA ILE A 96 9.03 7.41 10.69
C ILE A 96 10.08 8.43 10.22
N ASN A 97 9.90 9.03 9.03
CA ASN A 97 10.80 10.08 8.55
C ASN A 97 10.82 11.28 9.50
N ARG A 98 9.67 11.77 9.95
CA ARG A 98 9.60 12.89 10.91
C ARG A 98 10.27 12.57 12.25
N ILE A 99 10.16 11.32 12.72
CA ILE A 99 10.84 10.88 13.96
C ILE A 99 12.35 10.82 13.72
N SER A 100 12.76 10.25 12.59
CA SER A 100 14.18 10.14 12.21
C SER A 100 14.82 11.51 12.07
N GLU A 101 14.15 12.47 11.44
CA GLU A 101 14.58 13.87 11.38
C GLU A 101 14.78 14.47 12.78
N LYS A 102 13.82 14.27 13.71
CA LYS A 102 13.94 14.72 15.10
C LYS A 102 15.12 14.10 15.82
N GLU A 103 15.32 12.79 15.68
CA GLU A 103 16.42 12.07 16.31
C GLU A 103 17.77 12.53 15.74
N ILE A 104 17.89 12.68 14.42
CA ILE A 104 19.09 13.19 13.75
C ILE A 104 19.39 14.61 14.23
N THR A 105 18.42 15.53 14.22
CA THR A 105 18.61 16.90 14.73
C THR A 105 19.03 16.90 16.20
N LYS A 106 18.47 15.99 17.02
CA LYS A 106 18.87 15.85 18.43
C LYS A 106 20.31 15.39 18.57
N ILE A 107 20.73 14.40 17.79
CA ILE A 107 22.10 13.90 17.76
C ILE A 107 23.05 15.02 17.32
N LEU A 108 22.75 15.73 16.24
CA LEU A 108 23.55 16.86 15.76
C LEU A 108 23.67 17.97 16.81
N THR A 109 22.58 18.26 17.54
CA THR A 109 22.58 19.25 18.62
C THR A 109 23.52 18.84 19.75
N ILE A 110 23.52 17.56 20.13
CA ILE A 110 24.39 17.03 21.18
C ILE A 110 25.84 17.05 20.71
N LEU A 111 26.11 16.63 19.47
CA LEU A 111 27.44 16.64 18.88
C LEU A 111 28.03 18.06 18.83
N LYS A 112 27.23 19.05 18.40
CA LYS A 112 27.64 20.47 18.41
C LYS A 112 27.99 20.94 19.81
N LYS A 113 27.16 20.64 20.82
CA LYS A 113 27.44 20.98 22.23
C LYS A 113 28.74 20.36 22.75
N ILE A 114 29.09 19.16 22.30
CA ILE A 114 30.36 18.50 22.65
C ILE A 114 31.53 19.16 21.94
N ALA A 115 31.41 19.46 20.64
CA ALA A 115 32.43 20.15 19.85
C ALA A 115 32.76 21.54 20.43
N ASP A 116 31.73 22.31 20.81
CA ASP A 116 31.85 23.62 21.45
C ASP A 116 32.64 23.53 22.77
N ARG A 117 32.35 22.51 23.61
CA ARG A 117 33.09 22.26 24.86
C ARG A 117 34.55 21.87 24.65
N GLN A 118 34.85 21.19 23.55
CA GLN A 118 36.22 20.77 23.18
C GLN A 118 37.00 21.89 22.47
N GLY A 119 36.40 23.07 22.27
CA GLY A 119 37.04 24.19 21.57
C GLY A 119 37.21 23.95 20.07
N ILE A 120 36.50 22.98 19.50
CA ILE A 120 36.55 22.66 18.07
C ILE A 120 35.63 23.65 17.35
N LYS A 121 36.21 24.65 16.67
CA LYS A 121 35.46 25.57 15.81
C LYS A 121 34.88 24.80 14.64
N THR A 122 33.58 24.53 14.72
CA THR A 122 32.82 23.90 13.64
C THR A 122 32.03 25.02 12.95
N GLU A 123 32.71 25.81 12.09
CA GLU A 123 32.05 26.82 11.24
C GLU A 123 31.49 26.13 9.99
N ASP A 124 30.44 25.34 10.20
CA ASP A 124 29.70 24.67 9.13
C ASP A 124 28.30 25.26 9.02
N LYS A 125 28.07 26.03 7.95
CA LYS A 125 26.77 26.65 7.67
C LYS A 125 25.68 25.62 7.40
N GLU A 126 26.04 24.46 6.85
CA GLU A 126 25.11 23.37 6.55
C GLU A 126 24.57 22.75 7.84
N LEU A 127 25.46 22.50 8.83
CA LEU A 127 25.08 22.01 10.14
C LEU A 127 24.11 22.96 10.88
N ASP A 128 24.36 24.27 10.78
CA ASP A 128 23.50 25.29 11.39
C ASP A 128 22.11 25.38 10.74
N GLU A 129 22.01 25.11 9.44
CA GLU A 129 20.72 24.99 8.75
C GLU A 129 19.98 23.72 9.17
N MET A 130 20.67 22.57 9.24
CA MET A 130 20.07 21.30 9.69
C MET A 130 19.53 21.34 11.13
N LEU A 131 20.17 22.12 12.01
CA LEU A 131 19.72 22.31 13.39
C LEU A 131 18.46 23.17 13.52
N LYS A 132 18.18 24.04 12.55
CA LYS A 132 16.98 24.90 12.56
C LYS A 132 15.70 24.15 12.17
N VAL A 133 15.79 22.97 11.58
CA VAL A 133 14.65 22.29 10.94
C VAL A 133 13.56 21.82 11.92
N LEU A 134 13.79 21.79 13.24
CA LEU A 134 12.78 21.32 14.20
C LEU A 134 12.76 22.12 15.51
N GLU A 135 12.76 23.45 15.45
CA GLU A 135 12.31 24.22 16.60
C GLU A 135 10.81 23.96 16.84
N VAL A 136 10.55 23.25 17.93
CA VAL A 136 9.32 22.63 18.44
C VAL A 136 8.07 23.54 18.50
N SER A 137 8.15 24.80 18.08
CA SER A 137 7.05 25.77 18.16
C SER A 137 6.02 25.69 17.03
N TYR A 138 6.25 24.92 15.95
CA TYR A 138 5.29 24.87 14.83
C TYR A 138 4.11 23.90 15.06
N ILE A 139 4.34 22.74 15.69
CA ILE A 139 3.28 21.74 15.94
C ILE A 139 2.38 22.19 17.11
N GLU A 140 2.96 22.77 18.16
CA GLU A 140 2.23 23.25 19.33
C GLU A 140 1.28 24.41 18.97
N ARG A 141 1.72 25.36 18.13
CA ARG A 141 0.88 26.48 17.64
C ARG A 141 -0.23 26.05 16.68
N GLN A 142 -0.08 24.95 15.95
CA GLN A 142 -1.11 24.46 15.02
C GLN A 142 -2.18 23.64 15.76
N LEU A 143 -1.82 22.96 16.84
CA LEU A 143 -2.78 22.28 17.73
C LEU A 143 -3.63 23.28 18.54
N GLU A 144 -3.03 24.35 19.09
CA GLU A 144 -3.80 25.41 19.76
C GLU A 144 -4.80 26.09 18.81
N LYS A 145 -4.38 26.38 17.56
CA LYS A 145 -5.27 27.03 16.57
C LYS A 145 -6.43 26.15 16.07
N GLN A 146 -6.35 24.83 16.22
CA GLN A 146 -7.44 23.92 15.87
C GLN A 146 -8.37 23.60 17.04
N LEU A 147 -7.92 23.80 18.29
CA LEU A 147 -8.77 23.66 19.47
C LEU A 147 -9.56 24.96 19.80
N ASP A 148 -9.08 26.11 19.32
CA ASP A 148 -9.75 27.42 19.43
C ASP A 148 -10.72 27.75 18.27
N LYS A 149 -11.12 26.75 17.46
CA LYS A 149 -12.16 26.87 16.43
C LYS A 149 -13.25 25.82 16.64
#